data_AF-A0A1D1Z7G5-F1
#
_entry.id   AF-A0A1D1Z7G5-F1
#
_cell.length_a   1.000
_cell.length_b   1.000
_cell.length_c   1.000
_cell.angle_alpha   90.00
_cell.angle_beta   90.00
_cell.angle_gamma   90.00
#
_symmetry.space_group_name_H-M   'P 1'
#
loop_
_entity.id
_entity.type
_entity.pdbx_description
1 polymer ?
#
loop_
_entity_poly.entity_id
_entity_poly.type
_entity_poly.pdbx_seq_one_letter_code
_entity_poly.pdbx_strand_id
1 'polypeptide(L)'
;LEGGGWCNNIRTCVFRKATRRGSSVHMEKQILFTGILSNKPAENPYFYNWNRVKVRYCDGGSFSGEGYDQVHGLYFRGQRIWLAAMEDLMSKGMRFAKQALLSGC
;
A
#
# COMPACT_ATOMS: atom_id res chain seq x y z
N LEU A 1 -2.29 -4.66 -2.71
CA LEU A 1 -2.48 -3.23 -2.36
C LEU A 1 -3.50 -3.17 -1.24
N GLU A 2 -3.18 -2.48 -0.15
CA GLU A 2 -4.17 -2.17 0.89
C GLU A 2 -5.14 -1.10 0.39
N GLY A 3 -6.44 -1.22 0.68
CA GLY A 3 -7.44 -0.21 0.39
C GLY A 3 -7.83 0.58 1.64
N GLY A 4 -9.08 1.02 1.70
CA GLY A 4 -9.60 1.82 2.81
C GLY A 4 -10.19 3.17 2.41
N GLY A 5 -10.72 3.27 1.19
CA GLY A 5 -11.41 4.44 0.65
C GLY A 5 -10.52 5.64 0.40
N TRP A 6 -11.12 6.72 -0.09
CA TRP A 6 -10.45 7.99 -0.38
C TRP A 6 -10.98 9.10 0.52
N CYS A 7 -10.28 10.23 0.57
CA CYS A 7 -10.84 11.49 1.05
C CYS A 7 -11.28 12.32 -0.17
N ASN A 8 -12.36 13.07 -0.04
CA ASN A 8 -13.02 13.75 -1.15
C ASN A 8 -13.07 15.28 -1.02
N ASN A 9 -12.56 15.84 0.08
CA ASN A 9 -12.40 17.28 0.26
C ASN A 9 -11.28 17.55 1.28
N ILE A 10 -10.85 18.81 1.36
CA ILE A 10 -9.75 19.23 2.25
C ILE A 10 -10.02 18.83 3.70
N ARG A 11 -11.24 19.05 4.22
CA ARG A 11 -11.59 18.72 5.60
C ARG A 11 -11.42 17.22 5.88
N THR A 12 -11.92 16.35 4.99
CA THR A 12 -11.80 14.90 5.18
C THR A 12 -10.36 14.42 4.99
N CYS A 13 -9.58 15.05 4.10
CA CYS A 13 -8.17 14.72 3.89
C CYS A 13 -7.28 15.14 5.06
N VAL A 14 -7.50 16.33 5.63
CA VAL A 14 -6.78 16.80 6.83
C VAL A 14 -7.06 15.87 8.02
N PHE A 15 -8.31 15.48 8.24
CA PHE A 15 -8.63 14.49 9.27
C PHE A 15 -7.92 13.15 9.02
N ARG A 16 -7.93 12.68 7.77
CA ARG A 16 -7.34 11.39 7.40
C ARG A 16 -5.82 11.36 7.58
N LYS A 17 -5.11 12.47 7.34
CA LYS A 17 -3.65 12.59 7.51
C LYS A 17 -3.19 12.19 8.93
N ALA A 18 -4.02 12.42 9.95
CA ALA A 18 -3.73 12.05 11.34
C ALA A 18 -4.00 10.56 11.67
N THR A 19 -4.22 9.71 10.65
CA THR A 19 -4.52 8.29 10.82
C THR A 19 -3.52 7.42 10.04
N ARG A 20 -3.51 6.12 10.32
CA ARG A 20 -2.70 5.13 9.57
C ARG A 20 -2.96 5.10 8.06
N ARG A 21 -4.13 5.61 7.61
CA ARG A 21 -4.52 5.68 6.19
C ARG A 21 -4.19 7.02 5.52
N GLY A 22 -3.51 7.92 6.22
CA GLY A 22 -3.03 9.19 5.68
C GLY A 22 -1.59 9.52 6.08
N SER A 23 -0.96 8.70 6.92
CA SER A 23 0.45 8.84 7.31
C SER A 23 1.04 7.52 7.78
N SER A 24 2.26 7.24 7.32
CA SER A 24 3.04 6.09 7.78
C SER A 24 3.50 6.21 9.23
N VAL A 25 3.51 7.42 9.81
CA VAL A 25 3.84 7.66 11.24
C VAL A 25 2.86 6.93 12.17
N HIS A 26 1.62 6.75 11.72
CA HIS A 26 0.56 6.11 12.50
C HIS A 26 0.34 4.64 12.10
N MET A 27 1.19 4.07 11.24
CA MET A 27 1.08 2.67 10.83
C MET A 27 1.66 1.73 11.89
N GLU A 28 1.02 0.58 12.03
CA GLU A 28 1.55 -0.54 12.80
C GLU A 28 2.85 -1.03 12.14
N LYS A 29 3.90 -1.20 12.95
CA LYS A 29 5.23 -1.66 12.48
C LYS A 29 5.20 -3.09 11.94
N GLN A 30 4.27 -3.90 12.44
CA GLN A 30 4.06 -5.28 12.02
C GLN A 30 2.58 -5.49 11.77
N ILE A 31 2.28 -6.26 10.73
CA ILE A 31 0.93 -6.66 10.38
C ILE A 31 0.92 -8.16 10.12
N LEU A 32 -0.16 -8.82 10.52
CA LEU A 32 -0.34 -10.23 10.26
C LEU A 32 -0.67 -10.43 8.76
N PHE A 33 -0.01 -11.40 8.15
CA PHE A 33 -0.38 -11.88 6.82
C PHE A 33 -1.36 -13.03 6.97
N THR A 34 -2.56 -12.84 6.43
CA THR A 34 -3.68 -13.80 6.46
C THR A 34 -4.23 -14.01 5.05
N GLY A 35 -5.10 -15.00 4.88
CA GLY A 35 -5.71 -15.33 3.58
C GLY A 35 -4.65 -15.60 2.51
N ILE A 36 -4.76 -14.96 1.35
CA ILE A 36 -3.81 -15.12 0.23
C ILE A 36 -2.35 -14.72 0.56
N LEU A 37 -2.12 -13.99 1.65
CA LEU A 37 -0.76 -13.66 2.12
C LEU A 37 -0.26 -14.62 3.21
N SER A 38 -1.10 -15.51 3.73
CA SER A 38 -0.70 -16.49 4.76
C SER A 38 0.39 -17.43 4.23
N ASN A 39 1.31 -17.85 5.10
CA ASN A 39 2.29 -18.91 4.81
C ASN A 39 1.79 -20.31 5.18
N LYS A 40 0.57 -20.42 5.70
CA LYS A 40 0.01 -21.73 6.08
C LYS A 40 -0.73 -22.33 4.88
N PRO A 41 -0.37 -23.55 4.44
CA PRO A 41 -1.07 -24.22 3.33
C PRO A 41 -2.58 -24.36 3.53
N ALA A 42 -3.04 -24.53 4.77
CA ALA A 42 -4.47 -24.63 5.10
C ALA A 42 -5.25 -23.33 4.84
N GLU A 43 -4.61 -22.17 4.93
CA GLU A 43 -5.23 -20.85 4.68
C GLU A 43 -4.95 -20.35 3.25
N ASN A 44 -3.82 -20.77 2.65
CA ASN A 44 -3.35 -20.33 1.34
C ASN A 44 -2.80 -21.52 0.51
N PRO A 45 -3.66 -22.42 0.04
CA PRO A 45 -3.21 -23.66 -0.59
C PRO A 45 -2.39 -23.45 -1.87
N TYR A 46 -2.58 -22.31 -2.55
CA TYR A 46 -1.97 -22.03 -3.84
C TYR A 46 -0.67 -21.20 -3.75
N PHE A 47 -0.56 -20.28 -2.78
CA PHE A 47 0.52 -19.29 -2.75
C PHE A 47 1.31 -19.26 -1.43
N TYR A 48 1.11 -20.22 -0.51
CA TYR A 48 1.74 -20.19 0.82
C TYR A 48 3.27 -20.06 0.78
N ASN A 49 3.92 -20.63 -0.24
CA ASN A 49 5.37 -20.61 -0.43
C ASN A 49 5.87 -19.49 -1.37
N TRP A 50 5.02 -18.54 -1.76
CA TRP A 50 5.43 -17.41 -2.59
C TRP A 50 6.08 -16.31 -1.74
N ASN A 51 6.87 -15.45 -2.41
CA ASN A 51 7.23 -14.15 -1.86
C ASN A 51 5.98 -13.30 -1.72
N ARG A 52 5.76 -12.72 -0.53
CA ARG A 52 4.51 -12.04 -0.17
C ARG A 52 4.83 -10.64 0.32
N VAL A 53 4.15 -9.65 -0.25
CA VAL A 53 4.36 -8.22 0.03
C VAL A 53 3.01 -7.53 0.19
N LYS A 54 2.90 -6.65 1.17
CA LYS A 54 1.74 -5.77 1.34
C LYS A 54 2.18 -4.33 1.33
N VAL A 55 1.92 -3.64 0.22
CA VAL A 55 2.08 -2.19 0.10
C VAL A 55 0.93 -1.52 0.87
N ARG A 56 1.28 -0.82 1.94
CA ARG A 56 0.35 -0.08 2.81
C ARG A 56 -0.16 1.18 2.11
N TYR A 57 -1.38 1.59 2.44
CA TYR A 57 -2.06 2.70 1.78
C TYR A 57 -2.15 3.93 2.66
N CYS A 58 -1.66 5.06 2.15
CA CYS A 58 -1.66 6.34 2.87
C CYS A 58 -1.79 7.59 2.01
N ASP A 59 -1.96 7.49 0.69
CA ASP A 59 -2.05 8.66 -0.20
C ASP A 59 -3.44 9.29 -0.24
N GLY A 60 -4.48 8.56 0.19
CA GLY A 60 -5.85 9.07 0.20
C GLY A 60 -6.50 9.16 -1.19
N GLY A 61 -5.83 8.70 -2.25
CA GLY A 61 -6.27 8.75 -3.64
C GLY A 61 -6.09 7.43 -4.40
N SER A 62 -6.21 6.29 -3.72
CA SER A 62 -6.17 4.95 -4.33
C SER A 62 -4.91 4.66 -5.17
N PHE A 63 -3.72 5.00 -4.67
CA PHE A 63 -2.45 4.86 -5.40
C PHE A 63 -2.40 5.62 -6.73
N SER A 64 -3.19 6.69 -6.87
CA SER A 64 -3.19 7.57 -8.03
C SER A 64 -2.76 9.00 -7.66
N GLY A 65 -2.49 9.81 -8.69
CA GLY A 65 -2.19 11.23 -8.54
C GLY A 65 -0.74 11.55 -8.13
N GLU A 66 -0.37 12.80 -8.39
CA GLU A 66 0.90 13.45 -8.03
C GLU A 66 0.68 14.89 -7.52
N GLY A 67 -0.34 15.06 -6.69
CA GLY A 67 -0.76 16.36 -6.17
C GLY A 67 -0.05 16.77 -4.88
N TYR A 68 0.02 18.08 -4.65
CA TYR A 68 0.46 18.68 -3.40
C TYR A 68 -0.38 19.91 -3.09
N ASP A 69 -0.99 19.92 -1.90
CA ASP A 69 -1.63 21.09 -1.32
C ASP A 69 -0.70 21.64 -0.23
N GLN A 70 -0.04 22.74 -0.54
CA GLN A 70 0.90 23.39 0.36
C GLN A 70 0.22 24.01 1.58
N VAL A 71 -0.97 24.58 1.41
CA VAL A 71 -1.69 25.30 2.47
C VAL A 71 -2.08 24.34 3.58
N HIS A 72 -2.54 23.14 3.22
CA HIS A 72 -2.98 22.12 4.19
C HIS A 72 -1.91 21.05 4.45
N GLY A 73 -0.76 21.14 3.77
CA GLY A 73 0.33 20.18 3.86
C GLY A 73 -0.10 18.76 3.51
N LEU A 74 -0.90 18.60 2.43
CA LEU A 74 -1.41 17.31 1.96
C LEU A 74 -0.64 16.87 0.72
N TYR A 75 -0.23 15.60 0.69
CA TYR A 75 0.45 14.99 -0.45
C TYR A 75 -0.43 13.88 -1.02
N PHE A 76 -0.84 14.03 -2.27
CA PHE A 76 -1.62 13.05 -3.01
C PHE A 76 -0.70 12.38 -4.04
N ARG A 77 0.24 11.56 -3.54
CA ARG A 77 1.36 11.00 -4.31
C ARG A 77 1.23 9.50 -4.53
N GLY A 78 0.01 9.03 -4.78
CA GLY A 78 -0.26 7.61 -4.93
C GLY A 78 0.54 6.98 -6.07
N GLN A 79 0.68 7.68 -7.19
CA GLN A 79 1.44 7.21 -8.34
C GLN A 79 2.94 7.06 -8.01
N ARG A 80 3.55 8.06 -7.36
CA ARG A 80 4.96 7.98 -6.94
C ARG A 80 5.18 6.91 -5.90
N ILE A 81 4.26 6.70 -4.95
CA ILE A 81 4.36 5.61 -3.98
C ILE A 81 4.36 4.26 -4.69
N TRP A 82 3.46 4.06 -5.66
CA TRP A 82 3.41 2.84 -6.45
C TRP A 82 4.71 2.59 -7.22
N LEU A 83 5.20 3.59 -7.95
CA LEU A 83 6.45 3.46 -8.72
C LEU A 83 7.65 3.16 -7.81
N ALA A 84 7.81 3.90 -6.71
CA ALA A 84 8.90 3.68 -5.77
C ALA A 84 8.84 2.30 -5.12
N ALA A 85 7.63 1.81 -4.78
CA ALA A 85 7.46 0.46 -4.25
C ALA A 85 7.84 -0.60 -5.28
N MET A 86 7.47 -0.43 -6.54
CA MET A 86 7.84 -1.39 -7.60
C MET A 86 9.35 -1.41 -7.83
N GLU A 87 10.00 -0.25 -7.92
CA GLU A 87 11.45 -0.15 -8.08
C GLU A 87 12.22 -0.84 -6.94
N ASP A 88 11.80 -0.58 -5.70
CA ASP A 88 12.39 -1.22 -4.51
C ASP A 88 12.21 -2.75 -4.55
N LEU A 89 11.02 -3.24 -4.87
CA LEU A 89 10.78 -4.69 -4.99
C LEU A 89 11.57 -5.33 -6.13
N MET A 90 11.70 -4.65 -7.28
CA MET A 90 12.53 -5.12 -8.39
C MET A 90 13.98 -5.30 -7.95
N SER A 91 14.54 -4.35 -7.19
CA SER A 91 15.89 -4.46 -6.64
C SER A 91 16.06 -5.59 -5.62
N LYS A 92 14.99 -5.90 -4.86
CA LYS A 92 14.95 -6.97 -3.83
C LYS A 92 14.70 -8.36 -4.39
N GLY A 93 14.74 -8.53 -5.71
CA GLY A 93 14.69 -9.82 -6.38
C GLY A 93 13.42 -10.08 -7.18
N MET A 94 12.40 -9.20 -7.12
CA MET A 94 11.21 -9.35 -7.96
C MET A 94 11.55 -9.32 -9.45
N ARG A 95 12.65 -8.67 -9.85
CA ARG A 95 13.17 -8.67 -11.23
C ARG A 95 13.49 -10.07 -11.78
N PHE A 96 13.68 -11.06 -10.92
CA PHE A 96 13.95 -12.46 -11.29
C PHE A 96 12.72 -13.36 -11.13
N ALA A 97 11.58 -12.81 -10.74
CA ALA A 97 10.35 -13.58 -10.58
C ALA A 97 9.84 -14.06 -11.95
N LYS A 98 9.44 -15.33 -12.03
CA LYS A 98 8.79 -15.89 -13.24
C LYS A 98 7.34 -15.44 -13.38
N GLN A 99 6.68 -15.18 -12.25
CA GLN A 99 5.27 -14.80 -12.16
C GLN A 99 5.12 -13.77 -11.05
N ALA A 100 4.21 -12.82 -11.25
CA ALA A 100 3.80 -11.85 -10.24
C ALA A 100 2.28 -11.76 -10.23
N LEU A 101 1.69 -11.79 -9.04
CA LEU A 101 0.26 -11.59 -8.84
C LEU A 101 0.04 -10.28 -8.08
N LEU A 102 -0.63 -9.32 -8.71
CA LEU A 102 -1.06 -8.09 -8.06
C LEU A 102 -2.53 -8.25 -7.63
N SER A 103 -2.78 -8.19 -6.34
CA SER A 103 -4.13 -8.19 -5.76
C SER A 103 -4.32 -7.00 -4.82
N GLY A 104 -5.57 -6.60 -4.58
CA GLY A 104 -5.91 -5.53 -3.62
C GLY A 104 -7.37 -5.56 -3.21
N CYS A 105 -7.67 -4.99 -2.04
CA CYS A 105 -9.02 -4.81 -1.49
C CYS A 105 -9.12 -3.49 -0.74
#